data_AF-A0A1V9Z069-F1
#
_entry.id   AF-A0A1V9Z069-F1
#
_cell.length_a   1.000
_cell.length_b   1.000
_cell.length_c   1.000
_cell.angle_alpha   90.00
_cell.angle_beta   90.00
_cell.angle_gamma   90.00
#
_symmetry.space_group_name_H-M   'P 1'
#
loop_
_entity.id
_entity.type
_entity.pdbx_description
1 polymer ?
#
loop_
_entity_poly.entity_id
_entity_poly.type
_entity_poly.pdbx_seq_one_letter_code
_entity_poly.pdbx_strand_id
1 'polypeptide(L)'
;MPRNAVLRGIKRLMYKKDIAATEADYGVSIREAHQAHREAIAAARQELEVRLQEAANAIDGVMQRLRNAGEEVSTHPDFIAAHDTMNAIRLAGAKRLAEIDDELQASLEELKRSYLAKMQTWA
;
A
#
# COMPACT_ATOMS: atom_id res chain seq x y z
N MET A 1 -4.31 -26.72 43.13
CA MET A 1 -3.69 -25.40 43.37
C MET A 1 -3.17 -25.30 44.81
N PRO A 2 -1.89 -25.57 45.07
CA PRO A 2 -1.32 -25.62 46.44
C PRO A 2 -0.89 -24.24 47.00
N ARG A 3 -0.57 -23.28 46.12
CA ARG A 3 0.04 -21.98 46.46
C ARG A 3 -0.82 -21.12 47.41
N ASN A 4 -2.15 -21.19 47.25
CA ASN A 4 -3.12 -20.46 48.09
C ASN A 4 -3.37 -21.07 49.48
N ALA A 5 -2.95 -22.32 49.71
CA ALA A 5 -3.03 -22.96 51.02
C ALA A 5 -1.78 -22.64 51.86
N VAL A 6 -0.61 -22.63 51.24
CA VAL A 6 0.68 -22.27 51.86
C VAL A 6 0.67 -20.82 52.36
N LEU A 7 0.25 -19.87 51.52
CA LEU A 7 0.13 -18.45 51.90
C LEU A 7 -0.87 -18.22 53.04
N ARG A 8 -1.98 -18.98 53.08
CA ARG A 8 -2.94 -18.94 54.20
C ARG A 8 -2.37 -19.52 55.49
N GLY A 9 -1.56 -20.58 55.40
CA GLY A 9 -0.87 -21.18 56.56
C GLY A 9 0.14 -20.22 57.17
N ILE A 10 0.93 -19.54 56.33
CA ILE A 10 1.91 -18.52 56.76
C ILE A 10 1.20 -17.32 57.42
N LYS A 11 0.08 -16.84 56.84
CA LYS A 11 -0.73 -15.77 57.44
C LYS A 11 -1.32 -16.13 58.81
N ARG A 12 -1.57 -17.41 59.09
CA ARG A 12 -2.06 -17.87 60.41
C ARG A 12 -0.97 -17.93 61.48
N LEU A 13 0.30 -17.98 61.07
CA LEU A 13 1.46 -18.09 61.97
C LEU A 13 2.10 -16.73 62.30
N MET A 14 1.75 -15.66 61.58
CA MET A 14 2.30 -14.31 61.79
C MET A 14 1.40 -13.46 62.70
N TYR A 15 2.00 -12.59 63.52
CA TYR A 15 1.23 -11.62 64.30
C TYR A 15 0.58 -10.58 63.37
N LYS A 16 -0.60 -10.07 63.76
CA LYS A 16 -1.36 -9.09 62.96
C LYS A 16 -0.52 -7.89 62.49
N LYS A 17 0.45 -7.45 63.29
CA LYS A 17 1.37 -6.35 62.93
C LYS A 17 2.32 -6.73 61.80
N ASP A 18 2.85 -7.95 61.81
CA ASP A 18 3.80 -8.43 60.79
C ASP A 18 3.11 -8.65 59.44
N ILE A 19 1.84 -9.08 59.46
CA ILE A 19 0.99 -9.20 58.25
C ILE A 19 0.77 -7.82 57.61
N ALA A 20 0.45 -6.80 58.41
CA ALA A 20 0.22 -5.45 57.90
C ALA A 20 1.49 -4.82 57.31
N ALA A 21 2.66 -5.08 57.93
CA ALA A 21 3.95 -4.66 57.41
C ALA A 21 4.28 -5.36 56.07
N THR A 22 4.11 -6.68 55.99
CA THR A 22 4.36 -7.41 54.73
C THR A 22 3.39 -7.02 53.61
N GLU A 23 2.12 -6.74 53.92
CA GLU A 23 1.16 -6.26 52.91
C GLU A 23 1.50 -4.85 52.41
N ALA A 24 1.98 -3.97 53.28
CA ALA A 24 2.47 -2.64 52.90
C ALA A 24 3.70 -2.73 51.99
N ASP A 25 4.68 -3.56 52.34
CA ASP A 25 5.89 -3.79 51.55
C ASP A 25 5.57 -4.40 50.18
N TYR A 26 4.65 -5.39 50.14
CA TYR A 26 4.15 -5.93 48.86
C TYR A 26 3.46 -4.86 48.01
N GLY A 27 2.64 -4.00 48.62
CA GLY A 27 1.96 -2.91 47.94
C GLY A 27 2.91 -1.84 47.39
N VAL A 28 4.06 -1.62 48.03
CA VAL A 28 5.14 -0.76 47.51
C VAL A 28 5.86 -1.44 46.35
N SER A 29 6.29 -2.70 46.52
CA SER A 29 6.98 -3.48 45.49
C SER A 29 6.17 -3.61 44.19
N ILE A 30 4.86 -3.84 44.29
CA ILE A 30 3.97 -3.92 43.12
C ILE A 30 3.89 -2.56 42.40
N ARG A 31 3.82 -1.46 43.14
CA ARG A 31 3.76 -0.11 42.55
C ARG A 31 5.06 0.25 41.84
N GLU A 32 6.20 -0.07 42.44
CA GLU A 32 7.53 0.11 41.84
C GLU A 32 7.68 -0.73 40.55
N ALA A 33 7.26 -2.01 40.59
CA ALA A 33 7.28 -2.86 39.41
C ALA A 33 6.38 -2.32 38.27
N HIS A 34 5.17 -1.84 38.61
CA HIS A 34 4.29 -1.20 37.63
C HIS A 34 4.87 0.08 37.06
N GLN A 35 5.54 0.90 37.88
CA GLN A 35 6.17 2.13 37.43
C GLN A 35 7.35 1.85 36.49
N ALA A 36 8.23 0.91 36.85
CA ALA A 36 9.32 0.45 35.99
C ALA A 36 8.80 -0.09 34.64
N HIS A 37 7.70 -0.86 34.65
CA HIS A 37 7.08 -1.33 33.41
C HIS A 37 6.52 -0.19 32.56
N ARG A 38 5.90 0.84 33.16
CA ARG A 38 5.41 2.00 32.41
C ARG A 38 6.55 2.80 31.78
N GLU A 39 7.64 3.00 32.52
CA GLU A 39 8.84 3.68 32.04
C GLU A 39 9.49 2.92 30.88
N ALA A 40 9.58 1.58 30.98
CA ALA A 40 10.08 0.74 29.89
C ALA A 40 9.20 0.82 28.63
N ILE A 41 7.87 0.83 28.79
CA ILE A 41 6.93 1.01 27.66
C ILE A 41 7.09 2.40 27.03
N ALA A 42 7.23 3.45 27.85
CA ALA A 42 7.43 4.80 27.34
C ALA A 42 8.73 4.93 26.54
N ALA A 43 9.84 4.37 27.04
CA ALA A 43 11.11 4.35 26.34
C ALA A 43 11.02 3.57 25.01
N ALA A 44 10.39 2.38 25.02
CA ALA A 44 10.20 1.58 23.82
C ALA A 44 9.34 2.30 22.75
N ARG A 45 8.33 3.07 23.17
CA ARG A 45 7.51 3.88 22.25
C ARG A 45 8.33 4.99 21.60
N GLN A 46 9.13 5.70 22.39
CA GLN A 46 9.98 6.77 21.88
C GLN A 46 11.02 6.24 20.88
N GLU A 47 11.62 5.08 21.17
CA GLU A 47 12.54 4.42 20.23
C GLU A 47 11.84 4.03 18.91
N LEU A 48 10.61 3.50 19.00
CA LEU A 48 9.78 3.18 17.83
C LEU A 48 9.43 4.42 17.00
N GLU A 49 9.09 5.53 17.65
CA GLU A 49 8.80 6.81 16.97
C GLU A 49 10.02 7.32 16.20
N VAL A 50 11.21 7.28 16.80
CA VAL A 50 12.47 7.66 16.13
C VAL A 50 12.73 6.78 14.91
N ARG A 51 12.61 5.45 15.06
CA ARG A 51 12.82 4.51 13.95
C ARG A 51 11.79 4.70 12.82
N LEU A 52 10.53 4.97 13.16
CA LEU A 52 9.49 5.26 12.18
C LEU A 52 9.80 6.55 11.42
N GLN A 53 10.29 7.59 12.11
CA GLN A 53 10.68 8.84 11.46
C GLN A 53 11.88 8.65 10.53
N GLU A 54 12.89 7.88 10.96
CA GLU A 54 14.04 7.55 10.12
C GLU A 54 13.62 6.76 8.88
N ALA A 55 12.73 5.77 9.04
CA ALA A 55 12.18 5.00 7.93
C ALA A 55 11.37 5.86 6.96
N ALA A 56 10.54 6.78 7.47
CA ALA A 56 9.78 7.71 6.65
C ALA A 56 10.72 8.61 5.82
N ASN A 57 11.73 9.19 6.45
CA ASN A 57 12.73 10.02 5.75
C ASN A 57 13.49 9.22 4.68
N ALA A 58 13.81 7.95 4.95
CA ALA A 58 14.45 7.07 3.98
C ALA A 58 13.54 6.76 2.78
N ILE A 59 12.25 6.50 3.02
CA ILE A 59 11.25 6.29 1.97
C ILE A 59 11.13 7.54 1.09
N ASP A 60 11.01 8.72 1.70
CA ASP A 60 10.94 9.99 0.96
C ASP A 60 12.18 10.20 0.08
N GLY A 61 13.37 9.89 0.60
CA GLY A 61 14.61 9.94 -0.16
C GLY A 61 14.69 8.92 -1.31
N VAL A 62 14.09 7.75 -1.18
CA VAL A 62 13.96 6.77 -2.30
C VAL A 62 12.97 7.29 -3.33
N MET A 63 11.81 7.79 -2.90
CA MET A 63 10.78 8.31 -3.79
C MET A 63 11.27 9.49 -4.63
N GLN A 64 12.05 10.40 -4.02
CA GLN A 64 12.64 11.51 -4.76
C GLN A 64 13.64 11.04 -5.82
N ARG A 65 14.50 10.06 -5.50
CA ARG A 65 15.45 9.48 -6.47
C ARG A 65 14.73 8.79 -7.63
N LEU A 66 13.65 8.05 -7.35
CA LEU A 66 12.83 7.43 -8.38
C LEU A 66 12.17 8.47 -9.28
N ARG A 67 11.67 9.57 -8.71
CA ARG A 67 11.10 10.67 -9.49
C ARG A 67 12.13 11.30 -10.42
N ASN A 68 13.31 11.64 -9.89
CA ASN A 68 14.38 12.24 -10.69
C ASN A 68 14.85 11.31 -11.82
N ALA A 69 15.04 10.01 -11.52
CA ALA A 69 15.40 9.04 -12.55
C ALA A 69 14.30 8.89 -13.61
N GLY A 70 13.02 8.95 -13.21
CA GLY A 70 11.89 8.96 -14.14
C GLY A 70 11.89 10.20 -15.03
N GLU A 71 12.17 11.38 -14.47
CA GLU A 71 12.30 12.63 -15.22
C GLU A 71 13.47 12.57 -16.22
N GLU A 72 14.64 12.10 -15.80
CA GLU A 72 15.81 11.90 -16.67
C GLU A 72 15.50 10.98 -17.85
N VAL A 73 14.84 9.84 -17.60
CA VAL A 73 14.44 8.92 -18.67
C VAL A 73 13.42 9.56 -19.59
N SER A 74 12.39 10.22 -19.03
CA SER A 74 11.32 10.84 -19.83
C SER A 74 11.80 12.00 -20.71
N THR A 75 12.86 12.68 -20.29
CA THR A 75 13.49 13.79 -21.02
C THR A 75 14.64 13.32 -21.92
N HIS A 76 15.00 12.03 -21.86
CA HIS A 76 16.06 11.48 -22.69
C HIS A 76 15.63 11.47 -24.17
N PRO A 77 16.49 11.94 -25.10
CA PRO A 77 16.15 12.02 -26.52
C PRO A 77 15.69 10.69 -27.12
N ASP A 78 16.32 9.57 -26.72
CA ASP A 78 15.95 8.24 -27.23
C ASP A 78 14.55 7.80 -26.79
N PHE A 79 14.14 8.14 -25.55
CA PHE A 79 12.81 7.83 -25.07
C PHE A 79 11.75 8.63 -25.83
N ILE A 80 12.00 9.93 -26.03
CA ILE A 80 11.13 10.82 -26.81
C ILE A 80 11.03 10.31 -28.25
N ALA A 81 12.15 10.00 -28.90
CA ALA A 81 12.19 9.50 -30.27
C ALA A 81 11.45 8.17 -30.44
N ALA A 82 11.59 7.24 -29.48
CA ALA A 82 10.84 5.99 -29.48
C ALA A 82 9.33 6.23 -29.35
N HIS A 83 8.92 7.14 -28.46
CA HIS A 83 7.51 7.47 -28.25
C HIS A 83 6.90 8.18 -29.47
N ASP A 84 7.63 9.09 -30.10
CA ASP A 84 7.22 9.75 -31.34
C ASP A 84 7.07 8.75 -32.49
N THR A 85 7.98 7.78 -32.58
CA THR A 85 7.90 6.69 -33.57
C THR A 85 6.65 5.83 -33.34
N MET A 86 6.36 5.46 -32.09
CA MET A 86 5.13 4.73 -31.75
C MET A 86 3.87 5.53 -32.11
N ASN A 87 3.86 6.82 -31.81
CA ASN A 87 2.75 7.70 -32.15
C ASN A 87 2.54 7.83 -33.66
N ALA A 88 3.63 7.93 -34.43
CA ALA A 88 3.57 7.97 -35.89
C ALA A 88 2.98 6.67 -36.46
N ILE A 89 3.41 5.50 -35.97
CA ILE A 89 2.85 4.20 -36.35
C ILE A 89 1.36 4.12 -36.00
N ARG A 90 0.99 4.54 -34.80
CA ARG A 90 -0.42 4.56 -34.35
C ARG A 90 -1.29 5.44 -35.24
N LEU A 91 -0.82 6.64 -35.58
CA LEU A 91 -1.55 7.58 -36.43
C LEU A 91 -1.69 7.03 -37.86
N ALA A 92 -0.61 6.48 -38.42
CA ALA A 92 -0.63 5.87 -39.74
C ALA A 92 -1.59 4.66 -39.80
N GLY A 93 -1.60 3.83 -38.75
CA GLY A 93 -2.54 2.72 -38.62
C GLY A 93 -4.00 3.19 -38.54
N ALA A 94 -4.28 4.23 -37.77
CA ALA A 94 -5.62 4.81 -37.66
C ALA A 94 -6.11 5.37 -39.01
N LYS A 95 -5.23 6.07 -39.75
CA LYS A 95 -5.56 6.58 -41.08
C LYS A 95 -5.88 5.43 -42.05
N ARG A 96 -5.06 4.38 -42.05
CA ARG A 96 -5.27 3.21 -42.92
C ARG A 96 -6.57 2.48 -42.59
N LEU A 97 -6.94 2.39 -41.31
CA LEU A 97 -8.24 1.81 -40.92
C LEU A 97 -9.41 2.64 -41.43
N ALA A 98 -9.33 3.97 -41.38
CA ALA A 98 -10.36 4.84 -41.93
C ALA A 98 -10.50 4.68 -43.45
N GLU A 99 -9.37 4.59 -44.17
CA GLU A 99 -9.36 4.33 -45.62
C GLU A 99 -10.04 2.99 -45.96
N ILE A 100 -9.75 1.93 -45.19
CA ILE A 100 -10.40 0.62 -45.37
C ILE A 100 -11.90 0.68 -45.07
N ASP A 101 -12.32 1.44 -44.05
CA ASP A 101 -13.75 1.61 -43.74
C ASP A 101 -14.48 2.32 -44.88
N ASP A 102 -13.90 3.39 -45.43
CA ASP A 102 -14.44 4.12 -46.57
C ASP A 102 -14.57 3.21 -47.82
N GLU A 103 -13.55 2.39 -48.10
CA GLU A 103 -13.57 1.40 -49.19
C GLU A 103 -14.67 0.34 -48.98
N LEU A 104 -14.84 -0.13 -47.75
CA LEU A 104 -15.87 -1.10 -47.40
C LEU A 104 -17.28 -0.50 -47.55
N GLN A 105 -17.48 0.74 -47.11
CA GLN A 105 -18.75 1.45 -47.27
C GLN A 105 -19.10 1.65 -48.75
N ALA A 106 -18.13 2.07 -49.57
CA ALA A 106 -18.33 2.21 -51.01
C ALA A 106 -18.73 0.88 -51.67
N SER A 107 -18.04 -0.20 -51.31
CA SER A 107 -18.33 -1.56 -51.79
C SER A 107 -19.72 -2.04 -51.38
N LEU A 108 -20.14 -1.75 -50.14
CA LEU A 108 -21.49 -2.06 -49.65
C LEU A 108 -22.57 -1.27 -50.41
N GLU A 109 -22.35 0.02 -50.68
CA GLU A 109 -23.28 0.84 -51.45
C GLU A 109 -23.38 0.40 -52.92
N GLU A 110 -22.28 -0.05 -53.53
CA GLU A 110 -22.31 -0.66 -54.86
C GLU A 110 -23.10 -1.98 -54.85
N LEU A 111 -22.86 -2.84 -53.85
CA LEU A 111 -23.57 -4.11 -53.71
C LEU A 111 -25.08 -3.89 -53.52
N LYS A 112 -25.48 -2.91 -52.69
CA LYS A 112 -26.88 -2.52 -52.50
C LYS A 112 -27.51 -2.06 -53.82
N ARG A 113 -26.83 -1.18 -54.57
CA ARG A 113 -27.29 -0.71 -55.89
C ARG A 113 -27.48 -1.86 -56.88
N SER A 114 -26.50 -2.76 -56.96
CA SER A 114 -26.55 -3.95 -57.82
C SER A 114 -27.71 -4.89 -57.45
N TYR A 115 -27.93 -5.12 -56.14
CA TYR A 115 -29.03 -5.91 -55.64
C TYR A 115 -30.40 -5.31 -56.01
N LEU A 116 -30.60 -4.00 -55.80
CA LEU A 116 -31.85 -3.32 -56.14
C LEU A 116 -32.13 -3.35 -57.65
N ALA A 117 -31.10 -3.14 -58.48
CA ALA A 117 -31.24 -3.24 -59.93
C ALA A 117 -31.71 -4.63 -60.37
N LYS A 118 -31.12 -5.70 -59.81
CA LYS A 118 -31.54 -7.08 -60.11
C LYS A 118 -32.99 -7.36 -59.68
N MET A 119 -33.38 -6.88 -58.50
CA MET A 119 -34.76 -7.04 -58.02
C MET A 119 -35.78 -6.36 -58.93
N GLN A 120 -35.47 -5.17 -59.46
CA GLN A 120 -36.34 -4.48 -60.42
C GLN A 120 -36.46 -5.19 -61.77
N THR A 121 -35.40 -5.88 -62.22
CA THR A 121 -35.44 -6.66 -63.47
C THR A 121 -36.19 -8.00 -63.36
N TRP A 122 -36.50 -8.45 -62.15
CA TRP A 122 -37.21 -9.70 -61.88
C TRP A 122 -38.69 -9.52 -61.52
N ALA A 123 -39.14 -8.26 -61.37
CA ALA A 123 -40.55 -7.88 -61.20
C ALA A 123 -41.21 -7.63 -62.56
#